data_AF-A0A644RSN5-F1
#
_entry.id   AF-A0A644RSN5-F1
#
_cell.length_a   1.000
_cell.length_b   1.000
_cell.length_c   1.000
_cell.angle_alpha   90.00
_cell.angle_beta   90.00
_cell.angle_gamma   90.00
#
_symmetry.space_group_name_H-M   'P 1'
#
loop_
_entity.id
_entity.type
_entity.pdbx_description
1 polymer ?
#
loop_
_entity_poly.entity_id
_entity_poly.type
_entity_poly.pdbx_seq_one_letter_code
_entity_poly.pdbx_strand_id
1 'polypeptide(L)'
;MDEERVFSLSYEQLTRIAEKNIRECGLDNQSARCISELKASALLWLWYELAIHGAPQNNHAQARERIDTDYQRLKKLIWSEGDS
;
A
#
# COMPACT_ATOMS: atom_id res chain seq x y z
N MET A 1 -5.82 -4.31 -31.05
CA MET A 1 -6.41 -3.27 -30.20
C MET A 1 -6.04 -3.69 -28.79
N ASP A 2 -4.94 -3.15 -28.26
CA ASP A 2 -4.58 -3.39 -26.86
C ASP A 2 -5.63 -2.67 -26.02
N GLU A 3 -6.58 -3.42 -25.50
CA GLU A 3 -7.44 -2.91 -24.43
C GLU A 3 -6.51 -2.58 -23.27
N GLU A 4 -6.22 -1.30 -23.04
CA GLU A 4 -5.70 -0.83 -21.77
C GLU A 4 -6.65 -1.35 -20.70
N ARG A 5 -6.28 -2.45 -20.04
CA ARG A 5 -7.05 -2.99 -18.92
C ARG A 5 -6.83 -2.05 -17.76
N VAL A 6 -7.61 -0.98 -17.75
CA VAL A 6 -7.65 -0.03 -16.65
C VAL A 6 -8.21 -0.79 -15.45
N PHE A 7 -7.48 -0.76 -14.34
CA PHE A 7 -7.97 -1.31 -13.08
C PHE A 7 -9.34 -0.68 -12.76
N SER A 8 -10.31 -1.48 -12.32
CA SER A 8 -11.65 -0.96 -11.97
C SER A 8 -11.63 -0.05 -10.73
N LEU A 9 -10.51 0.00 -10.00
CA LEU A 9 -10.29 0.86 -8.85
C LEU A 9 -9.40 2.04 -9.25
N SER A 10 -9.78 3.25 -8.84
CA SER A 10 -8.88 4.41 -8.88
C SER A 10 -7.71 4.22 -7.91
N TYR A 11 -6.61 4.95 -8.13
CA TYR A 11 -5.49 4.97 -7.20
C TYR A 11 -5.91 5.29 -5.76
N GLU A 12 -6.79 6.28 -5.57
CA GLU A 12 -7.31 6.67 -4.26
C GLU A 12 -8.15 5.57 -3.61
N GLN A 13 -8.96 4.85 -4.40
CA GLN A 13 -9.73 3.71 -3.90
C GLN A 13 -8.82 2.56 -3.48
N LEU A 14 -7.83 2.22 -4.32
CA LEU A 14 -6.81 1.21 -4.03
C LEU A 14 -6.06 1.53 -2.72
N THR A 15 -5.61 2.78 -2.55
CA THR A 15 -4.91 3.22 -1.34
C THR A 15 -5.79 3.18 -0.09
N ARG A 16 -7.07 3.60 -0.18
CA ARG A 16 -8.00 3.53 0.95
C ARG A 16 -8.30 2.08 1.36
N ILE A 17 -8.44 1.17 0.41
CA ILE A 17 -8.66 -0.26 0.68
C ILE A 17 -7.44 -0.86 1.36
N ALA A 18 -6.23 -0.57 0.86
CA ALA A 18 -4.99 -1.04 1.47
C ALA A 18 -4.84 -0.54 2.92
N GLU A 19 -5.06 0.76 3.15
CA GLU A 19 -5.00 1.36 4.48
C GLU A 19 -5.97 0.69 5.47
N LYS A 20 -7.22 0.47 5.04
CA LYS A 20 -8.22 -0.22 5.86
C LYS A 20 -7.76 -1.63 6.23
N ASN A 21 -7.34 -2.42 5.25
CA ASN A 21 -6.94 -3.81 5.47
C ASN A 21 -5.66 -3.92 6.33
N ILE A 22 -4.72 -2.98 6.20
CA ILE A 22 -3.53 -2.91 7.05
C ILE A 22 -3.92 -2.66 8.51
N ARG A 23 -4.85 -1.72 8.77
CA ARG A 23 -5.34 -1.43 10.13
C ARG A 23 -6.08 -2.62 10.76
N GLU A 24 -6.75 -3.43 9.93
CA GLU A 24 -7.49 -4.62 10.37
C GLU A 24 -6.58 -5.85 10.60
N CYS A 25 -5.27 -5.74 10.41
CA CYS A 25 -4.33 -6.84 10.66
C CYS A 25 -4.07 -7.15 12.14
N GLY A 26 -4.59 -6.35 13.09
CA GLY A 26 -4.45 -6.60 14.53
C GLY A 26 -3.01 -6.42 15.01
N LEU A 27 -2.40 -5.29 14.66
CA LEU A 27 -1.01 -4.91 15.01
C LEU A 27 -0.85 -4.56 16.51
N ASP A 28 -1.96 -4.35 17.21
CA ASP A 28 -2.05 -4.12 18.65
C ASP A 28 -1.90 -5.41 19.48
N ASN A 29 -2.17 -6.58 18.89
CA ASN A 29 -2.02 -7.86 19.57
C ASN A 29 -0.54 -8.30 19.66
N GLN A 30 0.08 -8.03 20.80
CA GLN A 30 1.49 -8.38 21.09
C GLN A 30 1.80 -9.88 20.94
N SER A 31 0.85 -10.78 21.24
CA SER A 31 1.07 -12.24 21.16
C SER A 31 1.19 -12.76 19.73
N ALA A 32 0.60 -12.06 18.75
CA ALA A 32 0.58 -12.43 17.34
C ALA A 32 1.27 -11.40 16.45
N ARG A 33 2.00 -10.45 17.04
CA ARG A 33 2.49 -9.24 16.35
C ARG A 33 3.29 -9.55 15.09
N CYS A 34 4.20 -10.53 15.13
CA CYS A 34 4.98 -10.95 13.97
C CYS A 34 4.10 -11.42 12.80
N ILE A 35 3.04 -12.19 13.07
CA ILE A 35 2.11 -12.65 12.03
C ILE A 35 1.27 -11.49 11.50
N SER A 36 0.82 -10.59 12.38
CA SER A 36 0.09 -9.37 12.00
C SER A 36 0.93 -8.44 11.12
N GLU A 37 2.21 -8.25 11.46
CA GLU A 37 3.17 -7.45 10.67
C GLU A 37 3.44 -8.08 9.30
N LEU A 38 3.57 -9.41 9.21
CA LEU A 38 3.72 -10.11 7.92
C LEU A 38 2.50 -9.92 7.02
N LYS A 39 1.29 -10.06 7.57
CA LYS A 39 0.03 -9.83 6.83
C LYS A 39 -0.06 -8.38 6.32
N ALA A 40 0.22 -7.42 7.20
CA ALA A 40 0.18 -6.01 6.85
C ALA A 40 1.24 -5.66 5.79
N SER A 41 2.44 -6.24 5.90
CA SER A 41 3.53 -6.03 4.94
C SER A 41 3.20 -6.61 3.56
N ALA A 42 2.55 -7.79 3.51
CA ALA A 42 2.10 -8.38 2.25
C ALA A 42 1.03 -7.51 1.55
N LEU A 43 0.10 -6.93 2.32
CA LEU A 43 -0.89 -5.98 1.79
C LEU A 43 -0.25 -4.69 1.27
N LEU A 44 0.74 -4.15 2.00
CA LEU A 44 1.49 -2.98 1.57
C LEU A 44 2.25 -3.25 0.26
N TRP A 45 2.91 -4.40 0.16
CA TRP A 45 3.64 -4.79 -1.06
C TRP A 45 2.70 -4.97 -2.26
N LEU A 46 1.57 -5.66 -2.07
CA LEU A 46 0.56 -5.81 -3.12
C LEU A 46 0.05 -4.45 -3.61
N TRP A 47 -0.24 -3.52 -2.70
CA TRP A 47 -0.65 -2.17 -3.05
C TRP A 47 0.43 -1.45 -3.88
N TYR A 48 1.71 -1.56 -3.50
CA TYR A 48 2.82 -0.90 -4.18
C TYR A 48 2.98 -1.38 -5.63
N GLU A 49 2.94 -2.69 -5.86
CA GLU A 49 3.01 -3.28 -7.19
C GLU A 49 1.83 -2.80 -8.07
N LEU A 50 0.60 -2.87 -7.52
CA LEU A 50 -0.58 -2.41 -8.23
C LEU A 50 -0.53 -0.91 -8.56
N ALA A 51 -0.01 -0.09 -7.64
CA ALA A 51 0.13 1.34 -7.84
C ALA A 51 1.15 1.69 -8.94
N ILE A 52 2.30 1.02 -8.97
CA ILE A 52 3.33 1.24 -10.01
C ILE A 52 2.81 0.81 -11.38
N HIS A 53 2.21 -0.37 -11.47
CA HIS A 53 1.70 -0.89 -12.73
C HIS A 53 0.45 -0.15 -13.23
N GLY A 54 -0.33 0.44 -12.33
CA GLY A 54 -1.47 1.29 -12.65
C GLY A 54 -1.13 2.75 -12.95
N ALA A 55 0.14 3.17 -12.78
CA ALA A 55 0.55 4.56 -12.99
C ALA A 55 0.56 4.94 -14.48
N PRO A 56 0.02 6.11 -14.86
CA PRO A 56 -0.02 6.55 -16.25
C PRO A 56 1.40 6.81 -16.78
N GLN A 57 1.71 6.27 -17.97
CA GLN A 57 3.06 6.31 -18.54
C GLN A 57 3.55 7.73 -18.85
N ASN A 58 2.63 8.65 -19.18
CA ASN A 58 2.96 10.03 -19.52
C ASN A 58 3.51 10.86 -18.34
N ASN A 59 3.14 10.51 -17.10
CA ASN A 59 3.48 11.25 -15.88
C ASN A 59 4.15 10.35 -14.84
N HIS A 60 4.93 9.37 -15.29
CA HIS A 60 5.46 8.30 -14.44
C HIS A 60 6.30 8.82 -13.27
N ALA A 61 7.11 9.87 -13.45
CA ALA A 61 7.93 10.44 -12.38
C ALA A 61 7.09 11.05 -11.23
N GLN A 62 6.09 11.86 -11.56
CA GLN A 62 5.20 12.46 -10.58
C GLN A 62 4.31 11.41 -9.90
N ALA A 63 3.82 10.43 -10.67
CA ALA A 63 3.07 9.32 -10.11
C ALA A 63 3.93 8.52 -9.14
N ARG A 64 5.22 8.29 -9.46
CA ARG A 64 6.15 7.57 -8.60
C ARG A 64 6.42 8.30 -7.29
N GLU A 65 6.65 9.61 -7.31
CA GLU A 65 6.82 10.41 -6.07
C GLU A 65 5.60 10.33 -5.16
N ARG A 66 4.39 10.40 -5.74
CA ARG A 66 3.14 10.24 -5.00
C ARG A 66 3.05 8.85 -4.36
N ILE A 67 3.36 7.80 -5.13
CA ILE A 67 3.36 6.41 -4.67
C ILE A 67 4.37 6.21 -3.53
N ASP A 68 5.59 6.73 -3.66
CA ASP A 68 6.62 6.57 -2.64
C ASP A 68 6.26 7.34 -1.36
N THR A 69 5.60 8.50 -1.48
CA THR A 69 5.07 9.25 -0.33
C THR A 69 4.00 8.46 0.41
N ASP A 70 3.01 7.92 -0.32
CA ASP A 70 1.95 7.11 0.26
C ASP A 70 2.48 5.77 0.82
N TYR A 71 3.53 5.20 0.22
CA TYR A 71 4.23 4.02 0.75
C TYR A 71 4.78 4.29 2.14
N GLN A 72 5.47 5.41 2.36
CA GLN A 72 5.98 5.77 3.68
C GLN A 72 4.85 6.00 4.68
N ARG A 73 3.74 6.61 4.25
CA ARG A 73 2.54 6.81 5.09
C ARG A 73 1.95 5.49 5.55
N LEU A 74 1.77 4.53 4.64
CA LEU A 74 1.21 3.21 4.96
C LEU A 74 2.18 2.35 5.77
N LYS A 75 3.49 2.43 5.48
CA LYS A 75 4.54 1.73 6.24
C LYS A 75 4.52 2.12 7.72
N LYS A 76 4.26 3.40 8.04
CA LYS A 76 4.14 3.89 9.42
C LYS A 76 2.97 3.29 10.19
N LEU A 77 1.97 2.74 9.51
CA LEU A 77 0.88 2.01 10.16
C LEU A 77 1.33 0.64 10.67
N ILE A 78 2.36 0.06 10.06
CA ILE A 78 2.91 -1.26 10.39
C ILE A 78 4.00 -1.12 11.45
N TRP A 79 4.96 -0.23 11.20
CA TRP A 79 6.07 0.04 12.09
C TRP A 79 6.02 1.51 12.51
N SER A 80 5.68 1.76 13.77
CA SER A 80 5.85 3.09 14.35
C SER A 80 7.35 3.34 14.52
N GLU A 81 7.87 4.48 14.04
CA GLU A 81 9.29 4.89 14.17
C GLU A 81 9.71 5.18 15.64
N GLY A 82 8.97 4.68 16.64
CA GLY A 82 9.08 5.08 18.05
C GLY A 82 9.43 3.99 19.07
N ASP A 83 9.57 2.71 18.68
CA ASP A 83 9.97 1.65 19.62
C ASP A 83 11.29 1.00 19.15
N SER A 84 12.41 1.64 19.49
CA SER A 84 13.75 1.04 19.57
C SER A 84 14.35 1.36 20.92
#